data_AF-A0A2V6ENE3-F1
#
_entry.id   AF-A0A2V6ENE3-F1
#
_cell.length_a   1.000
_cell.length_b   1.000
_cell.length_c   1.000
_cell.angle_alpha   90.00
_cell.angle_beta   90.00
_cell.angle_gamma   90.00
#
_symmetry.space_group_name_H-M   'P 1'
#
loop_
_entity.id
_entity.type
_entity.pdbx_description
1 polymer ?
#
loop_
_entity_poly.entity_id
_entity_poly.type
_entity_poly.pdbx_seq_one_letter_code
_entity_poly.pdbx_strand_id
1 'polypeptide(L)'
;MTKKVNAAILIGFALVSVAIAEESPRSSASPTASPTPNTTPSPSPTPSPNVNASPARGVRISFVPPPLEGTISLGVYDTNGKLVRVLVQEAEPDEFTVGPDALIAKWDGKNNNEQDLPAGKYHARGYLVGRLKVEDKGHAADFSPDSSAPDHVQVKLVSNPLAKDARPVVDLAVGFDEEKIFLKTMDDLPLFTVIEAPQLVHASITKSGEKSVDVWASNGTMVDQVRVSNIDKMMAFDCGEIELK
;
A
#
# COMPACT_ATOMS: atom_id res chain seq x y z
N MET A 1 30.23 25.61 36.45
CA MET A 1 31.20 24.52 36.17
C MET A 1 30.58 23.20 36.60
N THR A 2 31.01 22.08 35.99
CA THR A 2 30.64 20.67 36.30
C THR A 2 29.15 20.29 36.21
N LYS A 3 28.73 19.15 35.62
CA LYS A 3 29.34 18.23 34.62
C LYS A 3 28.16 17.41 34.03
N LYS A 4 28.15 17.12 32.72
CA LYS A 4 27.16 16.20 32.12
C LYS A 4 27.49 14.74 32.44
N VAL A 5 26.47 13.90 32.62
CA VAL A 5 26.53 12.45 32.35
C VAL A 5 25.20 12.02 31.73
N ASN A 6 25.24 11.57 30.48
CA ASN A 6 24.18 10.75 29.89
C ASN A 6 24.57 9.28 30.12
N ALA A 7 23.63 8.42 30.48
CA ALA A 7 23.83 6.98 30.53
C ALA A 7 22.84 6.29 29.58
N ALA A 8 23.35 5.85 28.42
CA ALA A 8 22.66 4.91 27.55
C ALA A 8 23.18 3.50 27.84
N ILE A 9 22.29 2.52 27.97
CA ILE A 9 22.65 1.11 28.11
C ILE A 9 22.30 0.40 26.81
N LEU A 10 23.34 -0.02 26.10
CA LEU A 10 23.27 -0.82 24.87
C LEU A 10 23.64 -2.26 25.25
N ILE A 11 22.71 -3.20 25.05
CA ILE A 11 22.96 -4.63 25.28
C ILE A 11 23.47 -5.22 23.97
N GLY A 12 24.72 -5.71 23.97
CA GLY A 12 25.36 -6.29 22.79
C GLY A 12 25.07 -7.77 22.63
N PHE A 13 24.89 -8.21 21.37
CA PHE A 13 25.00 -9.62 20.99
C PHE A 13 26.40 -9.89 20.44
N ALA A 14 27.03 -10.95 20.96
CA ALA A 14 28.32 -11.44 20.46
C ALA A 14 28.09 -12.67 19.58
N LEU A 15 28.64 -12.66 18.36
CA LEU A 15 28.85 -13.87 17.57
C LEU A 15 30.29 -13.91 17.07
N VAL A 16 30.89 -15.09 17.18
CA VAL A 16 32.33 -15.34 17.04
C VAL A 16 32.72 -15.46 15.58
N SER A 17 33.79 -14.79 15.18
CA SER A 17 34.51 -15.06 13.92
C SER A 17 35.78 -15.87 14.22
N VAL A 18 36.08 -16.86 13.39
CA VAL A 18 37.36 -17.59 13.38
C VAL A 18 38.07 -17.32 12.05
N ALA A 19 39.40 -17.24 12.11
CA ALA A 19 40.21 -16.44 11.19
C ALA A 19 40.74 -17.17 9.94
N ILE A 20 41.29 -16.34 9.05
CA ILE A 20 41.95 -16.61 7.77
C ILE A 20 43.48 -16.64 7.92
N ALA A 21 44.13 -17.47 7.11
CA ALA A 21 45.55 -17.42 6.66
C ALA A 21 45.72 -18.53 5.57
N GLU A 22 46.64 -18.58 4.61
CA GLU A 22 47.61 -17.67 3.93
C GLU A 22 48.00 -18.41 2.60
N GLU A 23 48.71 -17.91 1.58
CA GLU A 23 49.52 -16.70 1.35
C GLU A 23 49.35 -16.24 -0.15
N SER A 24 50.39 -15.69 -0.80
CA SER A 24 50.55 -15.57 -2.27
C SER A 24 52.03 -15.79 -2.61
N PRO A 25 52.41 -16.25 -3.82
CA PRO A 25 53.04 -15.27 -4.72
C PRO A 25 52.80 -15.47 -6.24
N ARG A 26 53.16 -14.44 -7.00
CA ARG A 26 53.17 -14.38 -8.48
C ARG A 26 54.26 -15.28 -9.09
N SER A 27 54.04 -15.80 -10.31
CA SER A 27 54.72 -15.30 -11.54
C SER A 27 54.44 -16.10 -12.84
N SER A 28 54.21 -15.35 -13.92
CA SER A 28 54.71 -15.51 -15.29
C SER A 28 54.41 -16.72 -16.21
N ALA A 29 54.37 -16.35 -17.49
CA ALA A 29 54.61 -17.12 -18.72
C ALA A 29 53.44 -17.90 -19.38
N SER A 30 53.10 -17.47 -20.59
CA SER A 30 52.38 -18.24 -21.61
C SER A 30 53.38 -19.11 -22.41
N PRO A 31 52.94 -20.25 -22.97
CA PRO A 31 53.04 -20.35 -24.43
C PRO A 31 51.87 -21.11 -25.13
N THR A 32 51.53 -20.59 -26.32
CA THR A 32 51.11 -21.23 -27.58
C THR A 32 50.78 -22.74 -27.67
N ALA A 33 49.58 -23.06 -28.22
CA ALA A 33 49.24 -24.10 -29.23
C ALA A 33 47.97 -24.96 -28.96
N SER A 34 47.23 -25.23 -30.03
CA SER A 34 45.99 -26.05 -30.18
C SER A 34 46.24 -27.58 -30.12
N PRO A 35 45.23 -28.51 -30.29
CA PRO A 35 43.79 -28.34 -30.59
C PRO A 35 42.80 -29.20 -29.74
N THR A 36 41.50 -29.10 -30.08
CA THR A 36 40.31 -29.75 -29.50
C THR A 36 40.32 -31.29 -29.54
N PRO A 37 39.47 -31.98 -28.72
CA PRO A 37 38.23 -32.50 -29.30
C PRO A 37 36.96 -32.32 -28.43
N ASN A 38 35.79 -32.33 -29.09
CA ASN A 38 34.46 -32.09 -28.52
C ASN A 38 34.04 -33.13 -27.45
N THR A 39 33.35 -32.66 -26.41
CA THR A 39 32.45 -33.48 -25.57
C THR A 39 31.05 -32.86 -25.53
N THR A 40 30.06 -33.62 -25.99
CA THR A 40 28.65 -33.24 -25.97
C THR A 40 28.09 -33.32 -24.55
N PRO A 41 27.44 -32.28 -24.00
CA PRO A 41 26.75 -32.39 -22.71
C PRO A 41 25.42 -33.15 -22.84
N SER A 42 25.17 -34.05 -21.88
CA SER A 42 23.92 -34.82 -21.76
C SER A 42 22.72 -33.91 -21.42
N PRO A 43 21.51 -34.15 -21.97
CA PRO A 43 20.33 -33.40 -21.57
C PRO A 43 19.92 -33.70 -20.12
N SER A 44 19.58 -32.63 -19.38
CA SER A 44 19.04 -32.69 -18.01
C SER A 44 17.54 -33.02 -18.05
N PRO A 45 16.98 -33.75 -17.06
CA PRO A 45 15.57 -34.15 -17.10
C PRO A 45 14.60 -32.97 -16.93
N THR A 46 13.57 -32.94 -17.78
CA THR A 46 12.47 -31.96 -17.70
C THR A 46 11.62 -32.18 -16.44
N PRO A 47 11.27 -31.14 -15.66
CA PRO A 47 10.36 -31.27 -14.54
C PRO A 47 8.92 -31.53 -15.02
N SER A 48 8.25 -32.53 -14.45
CA SER A 48 6.85 -32.83 -14.73
C SER A 48 5.92 -31.71 -14.24
N PRO A 49 4.90 -31.31 -15.02
CA PRO A 49 3.93 -30.31 -14.57
C PRO A 49 3.04 -30.87 -13.45
N ASN A 50 2.90 -30.10 -12.37
CA ASN A 50 2.00 -30.42 -11.26
C ASN A 50 0.54 -30.16 -11.70
N VAL A 51 -0.29 -31.21 -11.79
CA VAL A 51 -1.60 -31.18 -12.46
C VAL A 51 -2.73 -30.64 -11.55
N ASN A 52 -2.43 -30.18 -10.34
CA ASN A 52 -3.43 -29.76 -9.35
C ASN A 52 -3.63 -28.24 -9.23
N ALA A 53 -3.34 -27.48 -10.29
CA ALA A 53 -3.73 -26.08 -10.37
C ALA A 53 -5.20 -25.98 -10.78
N SER A 54 -6.07 -25.48 -9.87
CA SER A 54 -7.34 -24.90 -10.28
C SER A 54 -7.10 -23.89 -11.41
N PRO A 55 -7.95 -23.81 -12.44
CA PRO A 55 -7.77 -22.84 -13.51
C PRO A 55 -7.67 -21.46 -12.87
N ALA A 56 -6.55 -20.78 -13.11
CA ALA A 56 -6.28 -19.50 -12.47
C ALA A 56 -7.35 -18.50 -12.93
N ARG A 57 -8.29 -18.16 -12.02
CA ARG A 57 -9.35 -17.15 -12.20
C ARG A 57 -8.78 -15.72 -12.21
N GLY A 58 -7.59 -15.56 -12.77
CA GLY A 58 -6.82 -14.32 -12.81
C GLY A 58 -7.47 -13.30 -13.73
N VAL A 59 -8.24 -12.39 -13.15
CA VAL A 59 -8.82 -11.25 -13.85
C VAL A 59 -7.76 -10.15 -13.97
N ARG A 60 -7.50 -9.71 -15.20
CA ARG A 60 -6.61 -8.58 -15.47
C ARG A 60 -7.40 -7.27 -15.38
N ILE A 61 -7.04 -6.42 -14.44
CA ILE A 61 -7.58 -5.06 -14.30
C ILE A 61 -6.56 -4.11 -14.92
N SER A 62 -6.98 -3.22 -15.81
CA SER A 62 -6.09 -2.28 -16.50
C SER A 62 -6.67 -0.88 -16.49
N PHE A 63 -5.84 0.12 -16.20
CA PHE A 63 -6.27 1.51 -16.08
C PHE A 63 -5.16 2.45 -16.57
N VAL A 64 -5.55 3.62 -17.07
CA VAL A 64 -4.61 4.69 -17.40
C VAL A 64 -4.12 5.30 -16.08
N PRO A 65 -2.80 5.41 -15.84
CA PRO A 65 -2.29 6.04 -14.62
C PRO A 65 -2.80 7.48 -14.51
N PRO A 66 -3.37 7.90 -13.36
CA PRO A 66 -3.80 9.28 -13.17
C PRO A 66 -2.61 10.26 -13.29
N PRO A 67 -2.78 11.45 -13.88
CA PRO A 67 -1.68 12.40 -14.15
C PRO A 67 -1.21 13.19 -12.91
N LEU A 68 -1.24 12.56 -11.74
CA LEU A 68 -0.88 13.13 -10.44
C LEU A 68 0.16 12.21 -9.79
N GLU A 69 1.22 12.76 -9.20
CA GLU A 69 2.18 11.96 -8.42
C GLU A 69 1.61 11.56 -7.06
N GLY A 70 1.75 10.28 -6.69
CA GLY A 70 1.23 9.74 -5.43
C GLY A 70 1.22 8.22 -5.41
N THR A 71 0.65 7.66 -4.35
CA THR A 71 0.39 6.22 -4.20
C THR A 71 -1.02 5.86 -4.67
N ILE A 72 -1.27 4.58 -4.97
CA ILE A 72 -2.52 4.09 -5.55
C ILE A 72 -3.17 3.08 -4.62
N SER A 73 -4.41 3.37 -4.20
CA SER A 73 -5.30 2.39 -3.60
C SER A 73 -6.37 1.96 -4.61
N LEU A 74 -6.57 0.66 -4.77
CA LEU A 74 -7.46 0.07 -5.78
C LEU A 74 -8.33 -1.01 -5.16
N GLY A 75 -9.64 -0.91 -5.35
CA GLY A 75 -10.63 -1.86 -4.86
C GLY A 75 -11.37 -2.58 -5.99
N VAL A 76 -11.87 -3.78 -5.68
CA VAL A 76 -12.88 -4.50 -6.46
C VAL A 76 -14.19 -4.50 -5.68
N TYR A 77 -15.28 -4.19 -6.38
CA TYR A 77 -16.61 -3.94 -5.85
C TYR A 77 -17.64 -4.86 -6.52
N ASP A 78 -18.68 -5.24 -5.78
CA ASP A 78 -19.84 -5.94 -6.35
C ASP A 78 -20.74 -5.00 -7.16
N THR A 79 -21.81 -5.54 -7.75
CA THR A 79 -22.80 -4.77 -8.51
C THR A 79 -23.63 -3.78 -7.67
N ASN A 80 -23.56 -3.86 -6.34
CA ASN A 80 -24.18 -2.91 -5.42
C ASN A 80 -23.22 -1.76 -5.05
N GLY A 81 -21.96 -1.80 -5.54
CA GLY A 81 -20.92 -0.85 -5.20
C GLY A 81 -20.26 -1.12 -3.84
N LYS A 82 -20.49 -2.28 -3.22
CA LYS A 82 -19.85 -2.69 -1.97
C LYS A 82 -18.45 -3.24 -2.27
N LEU A 83 -17.44 -2.78 -1.53
CA LEU A 83 -16.09 -3.33 -1.60
C LEU A 83 -16.09 -4.82 -1.21
N VAL A 84 -15.48 -5.65 -2.06
CA VAL A 84 -15.29 -7.10 -1.84
C VAL A 84 -13.82 -7.49 -1.70
N ARG A 85 -12.91 -6.73 -2.31
CA ARG A 85 -11.46 -6.93 -2.19
C ARG A 85 -10.73 -5.58 -2.24
N VAL A 86 -9.89 -5.30 -1.24
CA VAL A 86 -8.79 -4.34 -1.38
C VAL A 86 -7.74 -5.06 -2.21
N LEU A 87 -7.47 -4.55 -3.42
CA LEU A 87 -6.55 -5.21 -4.35
C LEU A 87 -5.11 -4.79 -4.06
N VAL A 88 -4.90 -3.48 -3.88
CA VAL A 88 -3.69 -2.87 -3.34
C VAL A 88 -4.07 -1.65 -2.49
N GLN A 89 -3.28 -1.38 -1.46
CA GLN A 89 -3.35 -0.18 -0.62
C GLN A 89 -2.03 0.57 -0.76
N GLU A 90 -2.08 1.88 -1.02
CA GLU A 90 -0.91 2.78 -0.98
C GLU A 90 0.29 2.35 -1.86
N ALA A 91 0.04 1.61 -2.95
CA ALA A 91 1.11 1.10 -3.82
C ALA A 91 1.74 2.18 -4.69
N GLU A 92 3.05 2.10 -4.92
CA GLU A 92 3.74 2.96 -5.90
C GLU A 92 3.40 2.54 -7.36
N PRO A 93 3.42 3.46 -8.34
CA PRO A 93 3.04 3.14 -9.72
C PRO A 93 3.87 2.05 -10.42
N ASP A 94 5.08 1.76 -9.94
CA ASP A 94 5.99 0.74 -10.47
C ASP A 94 5.78 -0.67 -9.89
N GLU A 95 4.99 -0.80 -8.81
CA GLU A 95 4.51 -2.10 -8.30
C GLU A 95 3.50 -2.76 -9.27
N PHE A 96 2.90 -1.97 -10.17
CA PHE A 96 1.99 -2.45 -11.19
C PHE A 96 2.74 -2.99 -12.42
N THR A 97 2.17 -3.99 -13.09
CA THR A 97 2.72 -4.40 -14.39
C THR A 97 2.43 -3.32 -15.43
N VAL A 98 3.47 -2.74 -16.03
CA VAL A 98 3.34 -1.73 -17.08
C VAL A 98 2.95 -2.40 -18.41
N GLY A 99 1.77 -2.03 -18.93
CA GLY A 99 1.36 -2.31 -20.30
C GLY A 99 1.71 -1.15 -21.26
N PRO A 100 1.38 -1.26 -22.56
CA PRO A 100 1.71 -0.22 -23.55
C PRO A 100 1.21 1.18 -23.18
N ASP A 101 -0.04 1.29 -22.70
CA ASP A 101 -0.71 2.56 -22.39
C ASP A 101 -1.48 2.51 -21.03
N ALA A 102 -1.14 1.56 -20.16
CA ALA A 102 -1.88 1.30 -18.93
C ALA A 102 -1.04 0.66 -17.81
N LEU A 103 -1.38 0.94 -16.56
CA LEU A 103 -0.98 0.10 -15.42
C LEU A 103 -1.92 -1.09 -15.30
N ILE A 104 -1.39 -2.22 -14.81
CA ILE A 104 -2.10 -3.49 -14.76
C ILE A 104 -1.98 -4.09 -13.35
N ALA A 105 -3.12 -4.37 -12.74
CA ALA A 105 -3.24 -5.20 -11.56
C ALA A 105 -3.85 -6.57 -11.93
N LYS A 106 -3.58 -7.59 -11.11
CA LYS A 106 -4.19 -8.93 -11.24
C LYS A 106 -5.00 -9.23 -10.00
N TRP A 107 -6.25 -9.63 -10.19
CA TRP A 107 -7.13 -10.13 -9.14
C TRP A 107 -7.34 -11.63 -9.34
N ASP A 108 -7.29 -12.40 -8.26
CA ASP A 108 -7.42 -13.86 -8.26
C ASP A 108 -8.87 -14.37 -8.13
N GLY A 109 -9.83 -13.45 -8.03
CA GLY A 109 -11.24 -13.77 -7.84
C GLY A 109 -11.65 -13.96 -6.38
N LYS A 110 -10.81 -13.59 -5.40
CA LYS A 110 -11.11 -13.76 -3.97
C LYS A 110 -11.46 -12.46 -3.27
N ASN A 111 -12.16 -12.57 -2.12
CA ASN A 111 -12.39 -11.48 -1.19
C ASN A 111 -11.19 -11.25 -0.24
N ASN A 112 -11.28 -10.27 0.67
CA ASN A 112 -10.23 -10.00 1.67
C ASN A 112 -9.92 -11.20 2.59
N ASN A 113 -10.87 -12.13 2.78
CA ASN A 113 -10.73 -13.31 3.65
C ASN A 113 -10.20 -14.54 2.88
N GLU A 114 -9.59 -14.33 1.71
CA GLU A 114 -9.09 -15.38 0.80
C GLU A 114 -10.15 -16.41 0.34
N GLN A 115 -11.43 -16.04 0.38
CA GLN A 115 -12.52 -16.90 -0.12
C GLN A 115 -12.84 -16.57 -1.57
N ASP A 116 -13.00 -17.60 -2.41
CA ASP A 116 -13.45 -17.47 -3.79
C ASP A 116 -14.81 -16.77 -3.86
N LEU A 117 -14.91 -15.77 -4.73
CA LEU A 117 -16.17 -15.10 -5.05
C LEU A 117 -16.86 -15.78 -6.26
N PRO A 118 -18.20 -15.67 -6.37
CA PRO A 118 -18.94 -16.28 -7.47
C PRO A 118 -18.59 -15.64 -8.82
N ALA A 119 -18.64 -16.44 -9.89
CA ALA A 119 -18.53 -15.92 -11.25
C ALA A 119 -19.62 -14.87 -11.53
N GLY A 120 -19.27 -13.81 -12.25
CA GLY A 120 -20.17 -12.67 -12.47
C GLY A 120 -19.44 -11.35 -12.74
N LYS A 121 -20.22 -10.27 -12.77
CA LYS A 121 -19.74 -8.90 -12.99
C LYS A 121 -19.31 -8.26 -11.67
N TYR A 122 -18.16 -7.60 -11.71
CA TYR A 122 -17.60 -6.78 -10.65
C TYR A 122 -17.17 -5.44 -11.25
N HIS A 123 -16.92 -4.44 -10.41
CA HIS A 123 -16.41 -3.15 -10.83
C HIS A 123 -15.07 -2.88 -10.15
N ALA A 124 -14.10 -2.28 -10.84
CA ALA A 124 -12.83 -1.89 -10.24
C ALA A 124 -12.67 -0.36 -10.31
N ARG A 125 -12.37 0.26 -9.16
CA ARG A 125 -12.10 1.70 -9.05
C ARG A 125 -11.07 1.98 -7.95
N GLY A 126 -10.37 3.08 -8.08
CA GLY A 126 -9.33 3.46 -7.13
C GLY A 126 -9.19 4.95 -6.95
N TYR A 127 -8.26 5.32 -6.07
CA TYR A 127 -7.84 6.69 -5.84
C TYR A 127 -6.32 6.72 -5.90
N LEU A 128 -5.79 7.71 -6.61
CA LEU A 128 -4.40 8.10 -6.44
C LEU A 128 -4.34 9.18 -5.37
N VAL A 129 -3.54 8.94 -4.33
CA VAL A 129 -3.33 9.83 -3.19
C VAL A 129 -1.98 10.51 -3.35
N GLY A 130 -2.01 11.80 -3.67
CA GLY A 130 -0.81 12.62 -3.75
C GLY A 130 -0.22 12.94 -2.38
N ARG A 131 0.88 13.69 -2.37
CA ARG A 131 1.65 13.98 -1.15
C ARG A 131 0.84 14.73 -0.09
N LEU A 132 0.26 13.97 0.84
CA LEU A 132 -0.34 14.45 2.08
C LEU A 132 0.76 14.91 3.05
N LYS A 133 0.38 15.76 4.00
CA LYS A 133 1.26 16.18 5.10
C LYS A 133 0.63 15.77 6.41
N VAL A 134 1.29 14.91 7.16
CA VAL A 134 0.94 14.53 8.53
C VAL A 134 1.69 15.44 9.49
N GLU A 135 0.98 16.04 10.45
CA GLU A 135 1.55 16.85 11.53
C GLU A 135 0.98 16.36 12.86
N ASP A 136 1.81 15.74 13.68
CA ASP A 136 1.49 15.46 15.08
C ASP A 136 1.23 16.79 15.84
N LYS A 137 0.14 16.83 16.62
CA LYS A 137 -0.20 17.93 17.53
C LYS A 137 0.01 17.54 19.00
N GLY A 138 0.37 16.29 19.25
CA GLY A 138 0.56 15.69 20.56
C GLY A 138 -0.76 15.34 21.26
N HIS A 139 -0.64 15.07 22.55
CA HIS A 139 -1.79 14.78 23.41
C HIS A 139 -2.77 15.96 23.48
N ALA A 140 -4.04 15.69 23.20
CA ALA A 140 -5.12 16.62 23.42
C ALA A 140 -5.79 16.34 24.78
N ALA A 141 -5.83 17.35 25.65
CA ALA A 141 -6.55 17.27 26.93
C ALA A 141 -8.08 17.33 26.73
N ASP A 142 -8.54 17.99 25.67
CA ASP A 142 -9.94 18.26 25.38
C ASP A 142 -10.45 17.40 24.20
N PHE A 143 -10.52 16.08 24.39
CA PHE A 143 -11.31 15.21 23.52
C PHE A 143 -12.62 14.83 24.22
N SER A 144 -13.68 15.53 23.86
CA SER A 144 -15.04 15.00 24.03
C SER A 144 -15.42 14.26 22.75
N PRO A 145 -15.71 12.94 22.79
CA PRO A 145 -16.42 12.28 21.71
C PRO A 145 -17.87 12.76 21.76
N ASP A 146 -18.13 13.97 21.24
CA ASP A 146 -19.49 14.43 21.01
C ASP A 146 -20.17 13.43 20.08
N SER A 147 -21.26 12.83 20.54
CA SER A 147 -22.06 11.87 19.76
C SER A 147 -22.69 12.45 18.49
N SER A 148 -22.48 13.75 18.23
CA SER A 148 -22.85 14.48 17.01
C SER A 148 -21.66 14.89 16.13
N ALA A 149 -20.43 14.48 16.47
CA ALA A 149 -19.29 14.65 15.57
C ALA A 149 -19.51 13.82 14.30
N PRO A 150 -19.28 14.37 13.10
CA PRO A 150 -19.49 13.63 11.86
C PRO A 150 -18.45 12.50 11.74
N ASP A 151 -18.91 11.30 11.41
CA ASP A 151 -18.08 10.10 11.19
C ASP A 151 -17.25 10.17 9.89
N HIS A 152 -17.61 11.10 9.01
CA HIS A 152 -16.95 11.36 7.73
C HIS A 152 -16.85 12.87 7.41
N VAL A 153 -16.02 13.22 6.44
CA VAL A 153 -15.84 14.59 5.96
C VAL A 153 -15.83 14.66 4.43
N GLN A 154 -16.57 15.62 3.88
CA GLN A 154 -16.60 15.86 2.44
C GLN A 154 -15.34 16.59 1.97
N VAL A 155 -14.63 15.94 1.05
CA VAL A 155 -13.42 16.44 0.38
C VAL A 155 -13.66 16.51 -1.12
N LYS A 156 -13.33 17.67 -1.70
CA LYS A 156 -13.40 17.90 -3.13
C LYS A 156 -12.06 17.57 -3.77
N LEU A 157 -12.07 16.57 -4.66
CA LEU A 157 -10.87 16.00 -5.26
C LEU A 157 -10.37 16.77 -6.49
N VAL A 158 -9.16 16.42 -6.94
CA VAL A 158 -8.64 16.83 -8.25
C VAL A 158 -9.49 16.18 -9.35
N SER A 159 -9.87 16.96 -10.37
CA SER A 159 -10.56 16.44 -11.57
C SER A 159 -9.70 15.40 -12.28
N ASN A 160 -10.30 14.25 -12.57
CA ASN A 160 -9.72 13.30 -13.52
C ASN A 160 -10.10 13.73 -14.95
N PRO A 161 -9.15 14.02 -15.85
CA PRO A 161 -9.46 14.48 -17.21
C PRO A 161 -10.21 13.42 -18.05
N LEU A 162 -10.15 12.14 -17.67
CA LEU A 162 -10.90 11.07 -18.32
C LEU A 162 -12.38 11.03 -17.86
N ALA A 163 -12.70 11.65 -16.73
CA ALA A 163 -14.02 11.63 -16.10
C ALA A 163 -14.94 12.80 -16.51
N LYS A 164 -14.71 13.40 -17.69
CA LYS A 164 -15.50 14.53 -18.25
C LYS A 164 -15.63 15.72 -17.30
N ASP A 165 -14.52 16.10 -16.65
CA ASP A 165 -14.37 17.26 -15.77
C ASP A 165 -15.30 17.33 -14.54
N ALA A 166 -15.99 16.25 -14.19
CA ALA A 166 -16.58 16.12 -12.87
C ALA A 166 -15.48 16.29 -11.81
N ARG A 167 -15.69 17.17 -10.83
CA ARG A 167 -14.87 17.23 -9.61
C ARG A 167 -15.55 16.32 -8.58
N PRO A 168 -15.06 15.09 -8.36
CA PRO A 168 -15.72 14.22 -7.41
C PRO A 168 -15.58 14.81 -6.00
N VAL A 169 -16.69 14.82 -5.27
CA VAL A 169 -16.67 14.96 -3.82
C VAL A 169 -16.68 13.54 -3.28
N VAL A 170 -15.77 13.26 -2.35
CA VAL A 170 -15.70 11.98 -1.63
C VAL A 170 -15.90 12.23 -0.15
N ASP A 171 -16.64 11.33 0.50
CA ASP A 171 -16.74 11.25 1.95
C ASP A 171 -15.57 10.41 2.47
N LEU A 172 -14.64 11.07 3.18
CA LEU A 172 -13.53 10.41 3.86
C LEU A 172 -13.90 10.13 5.32
N ALA A 173 -13.69 8.90 5.76
CA ALA A 173 -13.76 8.50 7.16
C ALA A 173 -12.36 8.11 7.66
N VAL A 174 -12.25 7.87 8.98
CA VAL A 174 -11.08 7.21 9.56
C VAL A 174 -11.40 5.74 9.79
N GLY A 175 -10.49 4.87 9.36
CA GLY A 175 -10.40 3.49 9.79
C GLY A 175 -9.23 3.32 10.77
N PHE A 176 -9.34 2.32 11.63
CA PHE A 176 -8.24 1.85 12.45
C PHE A 176 -8.31 0.33 12.60
N ASP A 177 -7.16 -0.28 12.82
CA ASP A 177 -7.01 -1.68 13.18
C ASP A 177 -6.12 -1.79 14.43
N GLU A 178 -5.52 -2.96 14.70
CA GLU A 178 -4.68 -3.18 15.88
C GLU A 178 -3.31 -2.46 15.81
N GLU A 179 -2.90 -2.03 14.60
CA GLU A 179 -1.55 -1.54 14.30
C GLU A 179 -1.53 -0.09 13.77
N LYS A 180 -2.56 0.34 13.02
CA LYS A 180 -2.54 1.61 12.29
C LYS A 180 -3.89 2.34 12.26
N ILE A 181 -3.79 3.64 12.03
CA ILE A 181 -4.90 4.53 11.69
C ILE A 181 -4.74 4.96 10.24
N PHE A 182 -5.82 4.93 9.47
CA PHE A 182 -5.80 5.29 8.06
C PHE A 182 -7.03 6.09 7.65
N LEU A 183 -6.87 6.98 6.67
CA LEU A 183 -7.99 7.55 5.94
C LEU A 183 -8.57 6.47 5.02
N LYS A 184 -9.89 6.38 4.97
CA LYS A 184 -10.63 5.50 4.07
C LYS A 184 -11.82 6.23 3.44
N THR A 185 -12.35 5.69 2.37
CA THR A 185 -13.66 6.08 1.85
C THR A 185 -14.80 5.43 2.63
N MET A 186 -16.04 5.94 2.47
CA MET A 186 -17.25 5.37 3.09
C MET A 186 -17.63 3.96 2.62
N ASP A 187 -17.04 3.46 1.52
CA ASP A 187 -17.16 2.08 1.05
C ASP A 187 -15.97 1.19 1.51
N ASP A 188 -15.26 1.62 2.55
CA ASP A 188 -14.16 0.92 3.25
C ASP A 188 -12.84 0.74 2.48
N LEU A 189 -12.60 1.41 1.35
CA LEU A 189 -11.29 1.36 0.70
C LEU A 189 -10.26 2.21 1.49
N PRO A 190 -9.18 1.61 2.04
CA PRO A 190 -8.12 2.35 2.71
C PRO A 190 -7.29 3.15 1.70
N LEU A 191 -7.05 4.43 1.98
CA LEU A 191 -6.40 5.37 1.08
C LEU A 191 -5.00 5.81 1.53
N PHE A 192 -4.82 6.02 2.84
CA PHE A 192 -3.58 6.61 3.36
C PHE A 192 -3.40 6.29 4.84
N THR A 193 -2.24 5.75 5.22
CA THR A 193 -1.88 5.46 6.62
C THR A 193 -1.43 6.76 7.30
N VAL A 194 -2.17 7.17 8.33
CA VAL A 194 -1.96 8.43 9.06
C VAL A 194 -0.85 8.28 10.10
N ILE A 195 -0.96 7.26 10.94
CA ILE A 195 0.06 6.86 11.93
C ILE A 195 -0.03 5.35 12.16
N GLU A 196 1.13 4.74 12.43
CA GLU A 196 1.22 3.44 13.09
C GLU A 196 1.09 3.69 14.61
N ALA A 197 0.07 3.10 15.22
CA ALA A 197 -0.30 3.33 16.61
C ALA A 197 -0.97 2.06 17.19
N PRO A 198 -0.29 1.31 18.06
CA PRO A 198 -0.85 0.09 18.62
C PRO A 198 -1.89 0.39 19.72
N GLN A 199 -2.77 -0.57 19.98
CA GLN A 199 -3.74 -0.56 21.10
C GLN A 199 -4.82 0.55 20.99
N LEU A 200 -5.27 0.87 19.78
CA LEU A 200 -6.40 1.79 19.61
C LEU A 200 -7.74 1.18 20.04
N VAL A 201 -8.58 2.02 20.63
CA VAL A 201 -9.95 1.72 21.03
C VAL A 201 -10.95 2.53 20.21
N HIS A 202 -10.59 3.76 19.82
CA HIS A 202 -11.46 4.65 19.06
C HIS A 202 -10.63 5.62 18.21
N ALA A 203 -11.13 5.94 17.02
CA ALA A 203 -10.60 7.03 16.21
C ALA A 203 -11.74 7.84 15.58
N SER A 204 -11.53 9.13 15.35
CA SER A 204 -12.52 10.02 14.73
C SER A 204 -11.86 11.06 13.83
N ILE A 205 -12.65 11.63 12.92
CA ILE A 205 -12.21 12.63 11.95
C ILE A 205 -13.01 13.92 12.11
N THR A 206 -12.33 15.05 12.02
CA THR A 206 -12.95 16.38 12.05
C THR A 206 -12.35 17.27 10.99
N LYS A 207 -13.18 18.13 10.38
CA LYS A 207 -12.73 19.02 9.31
C LYS A 207 -11.94 20.20 9.88
N SER A 208 -10.70 20.36 9.41
CA SER A 208 -9.75 21.40 9.88
C SER A 208 -9.45 22.39 8.75
N GLY A 209 -10.50 22.98 8.19
CA GLY A 209 -10.46 23.79 6.97
C GLY A 209 -10.83 23.01 5.70
N GLU A 210 -10.61 23.59 4.52
CA GLU A 210 -11.05 22.97 3.25
C GLU A 210 -10.19 21.77 2.80
N LYS A 211 -8.90 21.77 3.18
CA LYS A 211 -7.86 20.87 2.65
C LYS A 211 -7.12 20.08 3.73
N SER A 212 -7.64 20.11 4.96
CA SER A 212 -7.03 19.44 6.10
C SER A 212 -8.11 18.91 7.04
N VAL A 213 -7.76 17.85 7.76
CA VAL A 213 -8.57 17.19 8.78
C VAL A 213 -7.72 16.97 10.02
N ASP A 214 -8.36 17.04 11.18
CA ASP A 214 -7.78 16.60 12.43
C ASP A 214 -8.35 15.22 12.75
N VAL A 215 -7.46 14.24 12.79
CA VAL A 215 -7.70 12.85 13.18
C VAL A 215 -7.38 12.74 14.66
N TRP A 216 -8.31 12.17 15.43
CA TRP A 216 -8.17 12.00 16.88
C TRP A 216 -8.13 10.51 17.18
N ALA A 217 -7.06 10.08 17.86
CA ALA A 217 -6.75 8.69 18.14
C ALA A 217 -6.81 8.44 19.65
N SER A 218 -7.57 7.45 20.12
CA SER A 218 -7.63 7.11 21.55
C SER A 218 -7.34 5.63 21.81
N ASN A 219 -6.48 5.39 22.79
CA ASN A 219 -6.21 4.10 23.40
C ASN A 219 -7.02 3.88 24.71
N GLY A 220 -8.05 4.71 24.95
CA GLY A 220 -8.88 4.68 26.16
C GLY A 220 -8.28 5.36 27.40
N THR A 221 -6.99 5.74 27.38
CA THR A 221 -6.33 6.48 28.48
C THR A 221 -5.82 7.85 28.02
N MET A 222 -5.31 7.91 26.80
CA MET A 222 -4.75 9.10 26.15
C MET A 222 -5.49 9.36 24.84
N VAL A 223 -5.42 10.61 24.37
CA VAL A 223 -5.91 10.99 23.05
C VAL A 223 -4.85 11.82 22.34
N ASP A 224 -4.39 11.32 21.19
CA ASP A 224 -3.46 12.02 20.31
C ASP A 224 -4.22 12.68 19.17
N GLN A 225 -3.83 13.91 18.84
CA GLN A 225 -4.37 14.65 17.70
C GLN A 225 -3.34 14.74 16.59
N VAL A 226 -3.72 14.32 15.38
CA VAL A 226 -2.88 14.37 14.18
C VAL A 226 -3.59 15.14 13.09
N ARG A 227 -2.94 16.16 12.53
CA ARG A 227 -3.45 16.92 11.40
C ARG A 227 -2.96 16.32 10.09
N VAL A 228 -3.88 15.90 9.23
CA VAL A 228 -3.58 15.51 7.84
C VAL A 228 -3.98 16.65 6.91
N SER A 229 -3.04 17.13 6.10
CA SER A 229 -3.23 18.25 5.16
C SER A 229 -2.94 17.86 3.72
N ASN A 230 -3.42 18.66 2.77
CA ASN A 230 -3.46 18.38 1.33
C ASN A 230 -4.40 17.24 0.93
N ILE A 231 -5.44 16.94 1.71
CA ILE A 231 -6.38 15.84 1.41
C ILE A 231 -7.16 16.05 0.10
N ASP A 232 -7.18 17.27 -0.43
CA ASP A 232 -7.70 17.61 -1.75
C ASP A 232 -6.80 17.12 -2.90
N LYS A 233 -5.54 16.75 -2.63
CA LYS A 233 -4.60 16.14 -3.60
C LYS A 233 -4.84 14.64 -3.77
N MET A 234 -6.09 14.23 -3.90
CA MET A 234 -6.44 12.88 -4.33
C MET A 234 -7.19 12.96 -5.67
N MET A 235 -7.11 11.91 -6.48
CA MET A 235 -7.85 11.80 -7.74
C MET A 235 -8.50 10.43 -7.83
N ALA A 236 -9.84 10.40 -7.96
CA ALA A 236 -10.56 9.17 -8.25
C ALA A 236 -10.33 8.73 -9.70
N PHE A 237 -10.19 7.43 -9.92
CA PHE A 237 -10.13 6.84 -11.25
C PHE A 237 -10.95 5.55 -11.32
N ASP A 238 -11.41 5.26 -12.53
CA ASP A 238 -12.28 4.12 -12.83
C ASP A 238 -11.54 3.15 -13.75
N CYS A 239 -11.54 1.86 -13.41
CA CYS A 239 -10.98 0.78 -14.21
C CYS A 239 -12.07 0.03 -15.01
N GLY A 240 -13.34 0.33 -14.76
CA GLY A 240 -14.50 -0.24 -15.43
C GLY A 240 -15.02 -1.55 -14.84
N GLU A 241 -15.97 -2.14 -15.56
CA GLU A 241 -16.54 -3.46 -15.25
C GLU A 241 -15.56 -4.57 -15.64
N ILE A 242 -15.47 -5.60 -14.79
CA ILE A 242 -14.68 -6.81 -15.00
C ILE A 242 -15.55 -8.06 -14.79
N GLU A 243 -15.26 -9.13 -15.54
CA GLU A 243 -16.00 -10.39 -15.48
C GLU A 243 -15.12 -11.50 -14.86
N LEU A 244 -15.56 -12.05 -13.74
CA LEU A 244 -14.99 -13.24 -13.10
C LEU A 244 -15.66 -14.51 -13.67
N LYS A 245 -14.87 -15.54 -13.98
CA LYS A 245 -15.30 -16.77 -14.68
C LYS A 245 -15.08 -18.04 -13.84
#